data_AF-A0A1C0A8R1-F1
#
_entry.id   AF-A0A1C0A8R1-F1
#
_cell.length_a   1.000
_cell.length_b   1.000
_cell.length_c   1.000
_cell.angle_alpha   90.00
_cell.angle_beta   90.00
_cell.angle_gamma   90.00
#
_symmetry.space_group_name_H-M   'P 1'
#
loop_
_entity.id
_entity.type
_entity.pdbx_description
1 polymer ?
#
loop_
_entity_poly.entity_id
_entity_poly.type
_entity_poly.pdbx_seq_one_letter_code
_entity_poly.pdbx_strand_id
1 'polypeptide(L)'
;MNPDTRICSIDSTDLRSSQYDSQAKSGPSTRLGFYKGYKLHLICSNDSIQLSFEITTANVYDNTYSCCKKLIDEDNGIITNIFPWNR
;
A
#
# COMPACT_ATOMS: atom_id res chain seq x y z
N MET A 1 -7.86 10.93 -16.25
CA MET A 1 -7.71 11.46 -14.87
C MET A 1 -8.15 12.91 -14.83
N ASN A 2 -8.92 13.32 -13.82
CA ASN A 2 -9.14 14.74 -13.54
C ASN A 2 -7.77 15.40 -13.31
N PRO A 3 -7.42 16.52 -13.97
CA PRO A 3 -6.14 17.22 -13.77
C PRO A 3 -5.83 17.60 -12.31
N ASP A 4 -6.85 17.66 -11.45
CA ASP A 4 -6.70 17.92 -10.01
C ASP A 4 -6.26 16.68 -9.21
N THR A 5 -6.42 15.47 -9.75
CA THR A 5 -5.98 14.22 -9.10
C THR A 5 -4.58 13.87 -9.58
N ARG A 6 -3.58 14.69 -9.23
CA ARG A 6 -2.17 14.38 -9.49
C ARG A 6 -1.65 13.41 -8.43
N ILE A 7 -1.09 12.29 -8.87
CA ILE A 7 -0.31 11.39 -8.00
C ILE A 7 0.88 12.18 -7.48
N CYS A 8 1.03 12.25 -6.16
CA CYS A 8 2.15 12.97 -5.54
C CYS A 8 3.10 12.06 -4.79
N SER A 9 2.58 11.01 -4.14
CA SER A 9 3.43 10.09 -3.38
C SER A 9 2.97 8.65 -3.52
N ILE A 10 3.95 7.78 -3.71
CA ILE A 10 3.81 6.33 -3.57
C ILE A 10 4.79 5.93 -2.48
N ASP A 11 4.28 5.35 -1.40
CA ASP A 11 5.13 4.89 -0.30
C ASP A 11 4.67 3.54 0.21
N SER A 12 5.56 2.86 0.95
CA SER A 12 5.28 1.59 1.61
C SER A 12 5.73 1.66 3.08
N THR A 13 4.81 1.39 4.00
CA THR A 13 5.08 1.45 5.44
C THR A 13 4.93 0.08 6.09
N ASP A 14 5.89 -0.30 6.92
CA ASP A 14 5.85 -1.55 7.69
C ASP A 14 4.88 -1.46 8.88
N LEU A 15 3.99 -2.44 9.01
CA LEU A 15 3.00 -2.59 10.07
C LEU A 15 3.29 -3.84 10.89
N ARG A 16 3.60 -3.69 12.18
CA ARG A 16 3.82 -4.83 13.08
C ARG A 16 2.51 -5.52 13.41
N SER A 17 2.48 -6.85 13.33
CA SER A 17 1.29 -7.61 13.72
C SER A 17 1.11 -7.67 15.23
N SER A 18 -0.10 -7.99 15.67
CA SER A 18 -0.35 -8.43 17.05
C SER A 18 0.27 -9.80 17.33
N GLN A 19 0.35 -10.18 18.61
CA GLN A 19 1.01 -11.41 19.06
C GLN A 19 0.40 -12.70 18.48
N TYR A 20 -0.92 -12.72 18.28
CA TYR A 20 -1.66 -13.92 17.88
C TYR A 20 -2.18 -13.87 16.44
N ASP A 21 -1.65 -12.95 15.64
CA ASP A 21 -1.96 -12.91 14.23
C ASP A 21 -1.35 -14.10 13.49
N SER A 22 -2.21 -15.01 13.04
CA SER A 22 -1.83 -16.21 12.29
C SER A 22 -1.60 -15.93 10.80
N GLN A 23 -2.15 -14.83 10.29
CA GLN A 23 -2.04 -14.44 8.89
C GLN A 23 -0.75 -13.65 8.62
N ALA A 24 -0.25 -12.91 9.61
CA ALA A 24 1.00 -12.17 9.52
C ALA A 24 2.22 -13.07 9.25
N LYS A 25 3.12 -12.60 8.40
CA LYS A 25 4.36 -13.30 8.02
C LYS A 25 5.58 -12.49 8.43
N SER A 26 6.73 -13.15 8.52
CA SER A 26 8.00 -12.51 8.81
C SER A 26 8.70 -12.09 7.53
N GLY A 27 9.21 -10.86 7.47
CA GLY A 27 9.98 -10.38 6.33
C GLY A 27 10.90 -9.22 6.65
N PRO A 28 11.74 -8.83 5.69
CA PRO A 28 12.73 -7.77 5.87
C PRO A 28 12.11 -6.37 5.78
N SER A 29 12.66 -5.46 6.57
CA SER A 29 12.41 -4.03 6.57
C SER A 29 13.74 -3.29 6.69
N THR A 30 13.88 -2.19 5.97
CA THR A 30 15.03 -1.29 6.09
C THR A 30 15.05 -0.55 7.43
N ARG A 31 13.88 -0.31 8.05
CA ARG A 31 13.74 0.42 9.32
C ARG A 31 13.67 -0.49 10.54
N LEU A 32 13.01 -1.65 10.41
CA LEU A 32 12.72 -2.55 11.53
C LEU A 32 13.60 -3.81 11.55
N GLY A 33 14.45 -4.02 10.54
CA GLY A 33 15.13 -5.30 10.34
C GLY A 33 14.14 -6.39 9.97
N PHE A 34 14.27 -7.59 10.54
CA PHE A 34 13.27 -8.64 10.36
C PHE A 34 12.09 -8.43 11.31
N TYR A 35 10.87 -8.37 10.79
CA TYR A 35 9.66 -8.20 11.59
C TYR A 35 8.54 -9.12 11.12
N LYS A 36 7.63 -9.48 12.04
CA LYS A 36 6.38 -10.18 11.72
C LYS A 36 5.26 -9.16 11.55
N GLY A 37 4.61 -9.17 10.40
CA GLY A 37 3.64 -8.14 10.09
C GLY A 37 3.19 -8.07 8.64
N TYR A 38 2.88 -6.84 8.24
CA TYR A 38 2.35 -6.45 6.94
C TYR A 38 3.06 -5.21 6.41
N LYS A 39 2.87 -4.91 5.13
CA LYS A 39 3.26 -3.67 4.47
C LYS A 39 2.01 -2.98 3.94
N LEU A 40 1.89 -1.68 4.22
CA LEU A 40 0.87 -0.82 3.62
C LEU A 40 1.49 -0.11 2.42
N HIS A 41 1.04 -0.45 1.22
CA HIS A 41 1.34 0.29 0.00
C HIS A 41 0.28 1.37 -0.18
N LEU A 42 0.69 2.63 -0.34
CA LEU A 42 -0.21 3.77 -0.36
C LEU A 42 0.11 4.69 -1.53
N ILE A 43 -0.93 5.10 -2.25
CA ILE A 43 -0.87 6.15 -3.26
C ILE A 43 -1.72 7.33 -2.77
N CYS A 44 -1.10 8.51 -2.69
CA CYS A 44 -1.77 9.74 -2.25
C CYS A 44 -1.68 10.85 -3.29
N SER A 45 -2.66 11.75 -3.23
CA SER A 45 -2.63 13.04 -3.91
C SER A 45 -1.63 13.98 -3.24
N ASN A 46 -1.40 15.14 -3.87
CA ASN A 46 -0.55 16.19 -3.32
C ASN A 46 -1.08 16.75 -1.99
N ASP A 47 -2.40 16.75 -1.82
CA ASP A 47 -3.06 17.19 -0.58
C ASP A 47 -3.10 16.08 0.50
N SER A 48 -2.29 15.04 0.35
CA SER A 48 -2.24 13.87 1.24
C SER A 48 -3.57 13.11 1.35
N ILE A 49 -4.44 13.24 0.34
CA ILE A 49 -5.67 12.45 0.25
C ILE A 49 -5.30 11.09 -0.30
N GLN A 50 -5.64 10.04 0.44
CA GLN A 50 -5.47 8.66 0.01
C GLN A 50 -6.30 8.38 -1.25
N LEU A 51 -5.63 7.94 -2.31
CA LEU A 51 -6.26 7.59 -3.59
C LEU A 51 -6.45 6.08 -3.72
N SER A 52 -5.45 5.30 -3.30
CA SER A 52 -5.52 3.84 -3.30
C SER A 52 -4.50 3.22 -2.36
N PHE A 53 -4.74 1.97 -1.95
CA PHE A 53 -3.86 1.26 -1.02
C PHE A 53 -3.97 -0.26 -1.15
N GLU A 54 -2.91 -0.98 -0.79
CA GLU A 54 -2.93 -2.44 -0.62
C GLU A 54 -2.22 -2.79 0.69
N ILE A 55 -2.72 -3.80 1.39
CA ILE A 55 -2.03 -4.39 2.53
C ILE A 55 -1.52 -5.77 2.11
N THR A 56 -0.21 -5.97 2.17
CA THR A 56 0.44 -7.25 1.88
C THR A 56 1.16 -7.76 3.11
N THR A 57 1.50 -9.05 3.16
CA THR A 57 2.29 -9.61 4.27
C THR A 57 3.75 -9.17 4.18
N ALA A 58 4.46 -9.07 5.31
CA ALA A 58 5.82 -8.52 5.35
C ALA A 58 6.86 -9.28 4.51
N ASN A 59 6.61 -10.54 4.17
CA ASN A 59 7.48 -11.36 3.33
C ASN A 59 7.34 -11.08 1.82
N VAL A 60 6.45 -10.16 1.44
CA VAL A 60 6.31 -9.70 0.06
C VAL A 60 7.35 -8.62 -0.21
N TYR A 61 8.15 -8.82 -1.27
CA TYR A 61 9.13 -7.84 -1.71
C TYR A 61 8.43 -6.66 -2.38
N ASP A 62 8.68 -5.46 -1.85
CA ASP A 62 8.12 -4.18 -2.26
C ASP A 62 9.08 -3.35 -3.13
N ASN A 63 10.29 -3.87 -3.37
CA ASN A 63 11.30 -3.25 -4.23
C ASN A 63 10.91 -3.23 -5.73
N THR A 64 9.74 -3.77 -6.07
CA THR A 64 9.27 -3.87 -7.46
C THR A 64 8.00 -3.06 -7.62
N TYR A 65 7.95 -2.24 -8.68
CA TYR A 65 6.76 -1.49 -9.11
C TYR A 65 5.50 -2.35 -9.23
N SER A 66 5.63 -3.68 -9.36
CA SER A 66 4.53 -4.63 -9.48
C SER A 66 3.53 -4.62 -8.31
N CYS A 67 3.95 -4.28 -7.08
CA CYS A 67 3.03 -4.20 -5.95
C CYS A 67 2.08 -3.00 -6.11
N CYS A 68 2.63 -1.81 -6.38
CA CYS A 68 1.84 -0.61 -6.63
C CYS A 68 1.19 -0.57 -8.01
N LYS A 69 1.67 -1.36 -8.99
CA LYS A 69 1.05 -1.46 -10.33
C LYS A 69 -0.39 -1.95 -10.25
N LYS A 70 -0.75 -2.81 -9.29
CA LYS A 70 -2.15 -3.20 -9.10
C LYS A 70 -3.05 -2.04 -8.67
N LEU A 71 -2.47 -0.99 -8.09
CA LEU A 71 -3.20 0.20 -7.66
C LEU A 71 -3.29 1.25 -8.77
N ILE A 72 -2.56 1.05 -9.87
CA ILE A 72 -2.50 1.94 -11.02
C ILE A 72 -2.89 1.13 -12.28
N ASP A 73 -4.14 1.29 -12.71
CA ASP A 73 -4.56 0.82 -14.03
C ASP A 73 -3.95 1.73 -15.10
N GLU A 74 -3.17 1.16 -16.03
CA GLU A 74 -2.46 1.90 -17.07
C GLU A 74 -3.44 2.54 -18.09
N ASP A 75 -4.64 1.96 -18.24
CA ASP A 75 -5.67 2.43 -19.17
C ASP A 75 -6.70 3.35 -18.48
N ASN A 76 -6.99 3.12 -17.19
CA ASN A 76 -8.06 3.81 -16.45
C ASN A 76 -7.59 4.75 -15.33
N GLY A 77 -6.29 4.76 -14.98
CA GLY A 77 -5.74 5.56 -13.89
C GLY A 77 -5.71 4.83 -12.53
N ILE A 78 -5.80 5.54 -11.41
CA ILE A 78 -5.73 4.89 -10.08
C ILE A 78 -7.00 4.07 -9.83
N ILE A 79 -6.82 2.82 -9.42
CA ILE A 79 -7.93 2.00 -8.94
C ILE A 79 -8.32 2.54 -7.56
N THR A 80 -9.38 3.35 -7.50
CA THR A 80 -9.88 3.86 -6.21
C THR A 80 -10.51 2.71 -5.43
N ASN A 81 -9.94 2.40 -4.27
CA ASN A 81 -10.61 1.52 -3.32
C ASN A 81 -11.74 2.32 -2.67
N ILE A 82 -12.97 2.17 -3.17
CA ILE A 82 -14.14 2.72 -2.50
C ILE A 82 -14.29 1.95 -1.19
N PHE A 83 -14.11 2.65 -0.07
CA PHE A 83 -14.33 2.04 1.23
C PHE A 83 -15.77 1.53 1.36
N PRO A 84 -16.01 0.31 1.89
CA PRO A 84 -17.34 -0.29 1.96
C PRO A 84 -18.39 0.54 2.72
N TRP A 85 -17.95 1.46 3.58
CA TRP A 85 -18.82 2.33 4.38
C TRP A 85 -19.18 3.66 3.70
N ASN A 86 -18.61 3.94 2.52
CA ASN A 86 -18.96 5.11 1.69
C ASN A 86 -19.99 4.73 0.60
N ARG A 87 -20.90 3.80 0.91
CA ARG A 87 -21.95 3.31 0.00
C ARG A 87 -23.33 3.70 0.50
#